data_AF-A0A1F9PHC9-F1
#
_entry.id   AF-A0A1F9PHC9-F1
#
_cell.length_a   1.000
_cell.length_b   1.000
_cell.length_c   1.000
_cell.angle_alpha   90.00
_cell.angle_beta   90.00
_cell.angle_gamma   90.00
#
_symmetry.space_group_name_H-M   'P 1'
#
loop_
_entity.id
_entity.type
_entity.pdbx_description
1 polymer ?
#
loop_
_entity_poly.entity_id
_entity_poly.type
_entity_poly.pdbx_seq_one_letter_code
_entity_poly.pdbx_strand_id
1 'polypeptide(L)'
;MKKYLSVACLSILVMFMAVPAWTSPIDTLMWSGQLDNAGENTEIEKATELIGVTAEEFNFTFRKYEFSEGPKILDGWSPGWEDFSWDYAFVKFGRNWNFYRDDNGINPYSLMNGDDLLTTNSLKNGVSHVSFFSGTSPAAVVPEPGTLLLLGFGLIGFTGLAGRKKKRGFDIG
;
A
#
# COMPACT_ATOMS: atom_id res chain seq x y z
N MET A 1 46.01 15.66 26.53
CA MET A 1 44.74 15.30 27.21
C MET A 1 43.49 15.49 26.34
N LYS A 2 43.36 16.56 25.55
CA LYS A 2 42.15 16.82 24.72
C LYS A 2 41.83 15.74 23.66
N LYS A 3 42.85 15.09 23.08
CA LYS A 3 42.67 14.06 22.03
C LYS A 3 41.96 12.78 22.54
N TYR A 4 42.22 12.37 23.77
CA TYR A 4 41.62 11.16 24.35
C TYR A 4 40.16 11.39 24.77
N LEU A 5 39.81 12.62 25.15
CA LEU A 5 38.44 13.01 25.48
C LEU A 5 37.54 13.02 24.23
N SER A 6 38.07 13.50 23.09
CA SER A 6 37.34 13.50 21.82
C SER A 6 37.08 12.10 21.28
N VAL A 7 38.05 11.18 21.42
CA VAL A 7 37.87 9.78 21.00
C VAL A 7 36.84 9.08 21.87
N ALA A 8 36.90 9.24 23.20
CA ALA A 8 35.94 8.65 24.12
C ALA A 8 34.50 9.14 23.86
N CYS A 9 34.32 10.43 23.58
CA CYS A 9 33.02 11.02 23.29
C CYS A 9 32.44 10.52 21.95
N LEU A 10 33.28 10.27 20.95
CA LEU A 10 32.86 9.72 19.65
C LEU A 10 32.42 8.25 19.77
N SER A 11 33.13 7.43 20.54
CA SER A 11 32.75 6.03 20.77
C SER A 11 31.45 5.88 21.55
N ILE A 12 31.18 6.77 22.51
CA ILE A 12 29.89 6.81 23.22
C ILE A 12 28.77 7.21 22.25
N LEU A 13 29.01 8.19 21.38
CA LEU A 13 28.03 8.61 20.37
C LEU A 13 27.69 7.48 19.38
N VAL A 14 28.67 6.68 18.96
CA VAL A 14 28.47 5.53 18.06
C VAL A 14 27.68 4.41 18.76
N MET A 15 27.87 4.19 20.06
CA MET A 15 27.07 3.22 20.82
C MET A 15 25.61 3.65 21.01
N PHE A 16 25.33 4.96 21.09
CA PHE A 16 23.95 5.47 21.15
C PHE A 16 23.23 5.53 19.79
N MET A 17 23.95 5.35 18.66
CA MET A 17 23.36 5.27 17.32
C MET A 17 23.12 3.83 16.83
N ALA A 18 23.43 2.82 17.63
CA ALA A 18 23.01 1.44 17.37
C ALA A 18 21.51 1.29 17.70
N VAL A 19 20.66 2.00 16.96
CA VAL A 19 19.26 1.60 16.84
C VAL A 19 19.28 0.18 16.26
N PRO A 20 18.57 -0.80 16.83
CA PRO A 20 18.50 -2.13 16.24
C PRO A 20 17.87 -1.99 14.85
N ALA A 21 18.72 -1.98 13.82
CA ALA A 21 18.34 -1.88 12.41
C ALA A 21 17.76 -3.21 11.86
N TRP A 22 17.11 -4.00 12.72
CA TRP A 22 16.72 -5.38 12.46
C TRP A 22 15.23 -5.63 12.69
N THR A 23 14.42 -4.57 12.78
CA THR A 23 12.97 -4.74 12.68
C THR A 23 12.60 -4.51 11.23
N SER A 24 11.95 -5.48 10.60
CA SER A 24 11.26 -5.22 9.34
C SER A 24 10.32 -4.03 9.56
N PRO A 25 10.18 -3.13 8.57
CA PRO A 25 9.22 -2.06 8.70
C PRO A 25 7.82 -2.68 8.91
N ILE A 26 7.01 -2.04 9.76
CA ILE A 26 5.66 -2.51 10.03
C ILE A 26 4.81 -2.21 8.80
N ASP A 27 4.11 -3.23 8.30
CA ASP A 27 3.20 -3.08 7.18
C ASP A 27 2.15 -1.99 7.41
N THR A 28 1.70 -1.40 6.31
CA THR A 28 0.73 -0.31 6.39
C THR A 28 -0.64 -0.85 6.80
N LEU A 29 -1.04 -0.59 8.05
CA LEU A 29 -2.38 -0.89 8.55
C LEU A 29 -3.41 0.01 7.85
N MET A 30 -4.22 -0.59 6.98
CA MET A 30 -5.28 0.10 6.24
C MET A 30 -6.60 0.09 7.00
N TRP A 31 -6.89 -0.97 7.76
CA TRP A 31 -8.15 -1.11 8.49
C TRP A 31 -8.02 -2.04 9.69
N SER A 32 -8.86 -1.82 10.70
CA SER A 32 -9.00 -2.69 11.87
C SER A 32 -10.47 -2.75 12.27
N GLY A 33 -11.00 -3.96 12.48
CA GLY A 33 -12.39 -4.13 12.89
C GLY A 33 -12.79 -5.58 13.11
N GLN A 34 -14.09 -5.84 12.99
CA GLN A 34 -14.66 -7.18 13.10
C GLN A 34 -15.25 -7.57 11.75
N LEU A 35 -15.12 -8.85 11.43
CA LEU A 35 -15.71 -9.52 10.29
C LEU A 35 -16.54 -10.67 10.83
N ASP A 36 -17.81 -10.73 10.44
CA ASP A 36 -18.80 -11.66 10.99
C ASP A 36 -18.46 -13.13 10.70
N ASN A 37 -17.73 -13.39 9.61
CA ASN A 37 -17.26 -14.72 9.25
C ASN A 37 -15.85 -14.70 8.66
N ALA A 38 -15.08 -15.76 8.93
CA ALA A 38 -13.77 -16.01 8.35
C ALA A 38 -13.88 -16.92 7.13
N GLY A 39 -14.45 -16.39 6.06
CA GLY A 39 -14.63 -17.10 4.80
C GLY A 39 -14.04 -16.30 3.66
N GLU A 40 -13.45 -17.00 2.69
CA GLU A 40 -12.81 -16.42 1.51
C GLU A 40 -13.70 -15.36 0.83
N ASN A 41 -14.96 -15.68 0.55
CA ASN A 41 -15.89 -14.73 -0.09
C ASN A 41 -16.08 -13.44 0.74
N THR A 42 -16.22 -13.57 2.06
CA THR A 42 -16.42 -12.42 2.95
C THR A 42 -15.16 -11.56 3.04
N GLU A 43 -14.00 -12.21 3.07
CA GLU A 43 -12.71 -11.53 3.13
C GLU A 43 -12.37 -10.84 1.79
N ILE A 44 -12.64 -11.49 0.65
CA ILE A 44 -12.51 -10.88 -0.69
C ILE A 44 -13.44 -9.68 -0.82
N GLU A 45 -14.72 -9.82 -0.47
CA GLU A 45 -15.68 -8.70 -0.51
C GLU A 45 -15.19 -7.53 0.34
N LYS A 46 -14.69 -7.81 1.56
CA LYS A 46 -14.16 -6.74 2.41
C LYS A 46 -12.87 -6.13 1.85
N ALA A 47 -11.97 -6.92 1.28
CA ALA A 47 -10.76 -6.42 0.64
C ALA A 47 -11.11 -5.48 -0.53
N THR A 48 -12.06 -5.88 -1.40
CA THR A 48 -12.52 -5.06 -2.52
C THR A 48 -13.12 -3.73 -2.06
N GLU A 49 -13.92 -3.73 -1.00
CA GLU A 49 -14.48 -2.52 -0.38
C GLU A 49 -13.36 -1.59 0.13
N LEU A 50 -12.37 -2.14 0.84
CA LEU A 50 -11.28 -1.37 1.46
C LEU A 50 -10.29 -0.81 0.43
N ILE A 51 -10.06 -1.54 -0.66
CA ILE A 51 -9.17 -1.12 -1.75
C ILE A 51 -9.90 -0.13 -2.70
N GLY A 52 -11.22 -0.20 -2.78
CA GLY A 52 -12.03 0.66 -3.66
C GLY A 52 -12.03 0.18 -5.11
N VAL A 53 -11.92 -1.12 -5.33
CA VAL A 53 -11.95 -1.79 -6.64
C VAL A 53 -13.00 -2.90 -6.60
N THR A 54 -13.60 -3.23 -7.72
CA THR A 54 -14.49 -4.40 -7.78
C THR A 54 -13.68 -5.70 -7.86
N ALA A 55 -14.26 -6.81 -7.40
CA ALA A 55 -13.65 -8.15 -7.53
C ALA A 55 -13.38 -8.55 -8.99
N GLU A 56 -14.14 -8.00 -9.95
CA GLU A 56 -13.97 -8.26 -11.38
C GLU A 56 -12.80 -7.45 -11.97
N GLU A 57 -12.55 -6.24 -11.46
CA GLU A 57 -11.43 -5.39 -11.87
C GLU A 57 -10.10 -5.83 -11.28
N PHE A 58 -10.14 -6.52 -10.14
CA PHE A 58 -8.96 -6.96 -9.42
C PHE A 58 -8.93 -8.49 -9.39
N ASN A 59 -8.09 -9.08 -10.24
CA ASN A 59 -7.91 -10.53 -10.30
C ASN A 59 -7.14 -11.04 -9.07
N PHE A 60 -7.84 -11.21 -7.95
CA PHE A 60 -7.27 -11.66 -6.71
C PHE A 60 -6.82 -13.12 -6.81
N THR A 61 -5.55 -13.36 -6.52
CA THR A 61 -5.11 -14.68 -6.05
C THR A 61 -5.19 -14.68 -4.53
N PHE A 62 -6.01 -15.57 -3.98
CA PHE A 62 -6.23 -15.72 -2.55
C PHE A 62 -5.44 -16.93 -2.02
N ARG A 63 -4.72 -16.76 -0.91
CA ARG A 63 -4.14 -17.86 -0.15
C ARG A 63 -4.29 -17.62 1.34
N LYS A 64 -4.50 -18.68 2.11
CA LYS A 64 -4.69 -18.60 3.56
C LYS A 64 -3.71 -19.48 4.29
N TYR A 65 -3.13 -18.96 5.37
CA TYR A 65 -2.27 -19.69 6.28
C TYR A 65 -2.93 -19.74 7.66
N GLU A 66 -3.16 -20.95 8.19
CA GLU A 66 -3.76 -21.15 9.50
C GLU A 66 -2.71 -21.53 10.55
N PHE A 67 -2.77 -20.89 11.72
CA PHE A 67 -1.90 -21.21 12.84
C PHE A 67 -2.62 -22.18 13.79
N SER A 68 -1.93 -23.22 14.23
CA SER A 68 -2.39 -24.06 15.34
C SER A 68 -2.35 -23.30 16.67
N GLU A 69 -1.25 -22.58 16.90
CA GLU A 69 -1.05 -21.67 18.03
C GLU A 69 -0.38 -20.39 17.52
N GLY A 70 -1.20 -19.35 17.35
CA GLY A 70 -0.79 -18.09 16.77
C GLY A 70 0.14 -17.25 17.64
N PRO A 71 1.20 -16.64 17.08
CA PRO A 71 1.95 -15.63 17.80
C PRO A 71 1.09 -14.38 18.04
N LYS A 72 1.47 -13.55 19.00
CA LYS A 72 0.82 -12.25 19.23
C LYS A 72 1.44 -11.12 18.41
N ILE A 73 2.51 -11.42 17.69
CA ILE A 73 3.21 -10.50 16.82
C ILE A 73 3.79 -11.32 15.67
N LEU A 74 3.62 -10.83 14.46
CA LEU A 74 4.37 -11.22 13.28
C LEU A 74 5.43 -10.14 13.07
N ASP A 75 6.69 -10.54 12.93
CA ASP A 75 7.84 -9.64 12.74
C ASP A 75 8.71 -10.26 11.65
N GLY A 76 8.63 -9.68 10.44
CA GLY A 76 9.27 -10.24 9.25
C GLY A 76 8.77 -11.65 8.90
N TRP A 77 7.50 -11.98 9.14
CA TRP A 77 6.99 -13.34 8.97
C TRP A 77 6.54 -13.61 7.53
N SER A 78 6.92 -14.77 6.98
CA SER A 78 6.45 -15.24 5.67
C SER A 78 5.82 -16.62 5.77
N PRO A 79 4.78 -16.92 4.97
CA PRO A 79 4.23 -18.27 4.85
C PRO A 79 5.17 -19.24 4.12
N GLY A 80 6.25 -18.76 3.49
CA GLY A 80 7.25 -19.59 2.82
C GLY A 80 6.82 -20.11 1.44
N TRP A 81 5.89 -19.43 0.77
CA TRP A 81 5.46 -19.78 -0.59
C TRP A 81 6.41 -19.14 -1.62
N GLU A 82 7.16 -19.96 -2.35
CA GLU A 82 8.12 -19.48 -3.36
C GLU A 82 7.45 -18.95 -4.64
N ASP A 83 6.19 -19.31 -4.86
CA ASP A 83 5.42 -19.01 -6.08
C ASP A 83 4.34 -17.94 -5.86
N PHE A 84 4.38 -17.24 -4.74
CA PHE A 84 3.34 -16.30 -4.36
C PHE A 84 3.89 -15.10 -3.58
N SER A 85 3.71 -13.92 -4.16
CA SER A 85 3.93 -12.62 -3.54
C SER A 85 2.58 -11.96 -3.27
N TRP A 86 2.45 -11.20 -2.19
CA TRP A 86 1.18 -10.64 -1.73
C TRP A 86 1.21 -9.12 -1.69
N ASP A 87 0.08 -8.49 -1.98
CA ASP A 87 -0.08 -7.02 -1.90
C ASP A 87 -0.83 -6.61 -0.63
N TYR A 88 -1.73 -7.47 -0.17
CA TYR A 88 -2.55 -7.24 1.02
C TYR A 88 -2.69 -8.48 1.88
N ALA A 89 -2.88 -8.28 3.18
CA ALA A 89 -3.06 -9.34 4.16
C ALA A 89 -4.14 -9.01 5.19
N PHE A 90 -5.07 -9.94 5.43
CA PHE A 90 -5.93 -9.95 6.60
C PHE A 90 -5.29 -10.79 7.71
N VAL A 91 -5.16 -10.21 8.90
CA VAL A 91 -4.65 -10.89 10.09
C VAL A 91 -5.80 -11.03 11.09
N LYS A 92 -6.25 -12.27 11.34
CA LYS A 92 -7.32 -12.55 12.30
C LYS A 92 -6.76 -12.89 13.68
N PHE A 93 -7.20 -12.17 14.70
CA PHE A 93 -6.84 -12.41 16.10
C PHE A 93 -8.07 -12.30 17.03
N GLY A 94 -8.45 -13.43 17.62
CA GLY A 94 -9.71 -13.53 18.37
C GLY A 94 -10.93 -13.20 17.49
N ARG A 95 -11.67 -12.14 17.83
CA ARG A 95 -12.83 -11.64 17.05
C ARG A 95 -12.48 -10.47 16.12
N ASN A 96 -11.24 -10.03 16.14
CA ASN A 96 -10.81 -8.83 15.43
C ASN A 96 -9.91 -9.20 14.25
N TRP A 97 -9.83 -8.26 13.33
CA TRP A 97 -9.13 -8.38 12.07
C TRP A 97 -8.40 -7.09 11.80
N ASN A 98 -7.17 -7.21 11.32
CA ASN A 98 -6.41 -6.11 10.76
C ASN A 98 -6.20 -6.36 9.28
N PHE A 99 -6.34 -5.33 8.47
CA PHE A 99 -6.04 -5.35 7.05
C PHE A 99 -4.76 -4.55 6.82
N TYR A 100 -3.76 -5.23 6.28
CA TYR A 100 -2.45 -4.68 5.97
C TYR A 100 -2.26 -4.63 4.47
N ARG A 101 -1.48 -3.65 4.03
CA ARG A 101 -0.90 -3.58 2.70
C ARG A 101 0.61 -3.75 2.86
N ASP A 102 1.18 -4.59 2.00
CA ASP A 102 2.64 -4.78 1.90
C ASP A 102 3.27 -3.40 1.72
N ASP A 103 4.22 -3.06 2.58
CA ASP A 103 4.91 -1.79 2.50
C ASP A 103 6.01 -1.85 1.43
N ASN A 104 5.59 -1.61 0.18
CA ASN A 104 6.47 -1.38 -0.97
C ASN A 104 7.61 -0.42 -0.57
N GLY A 105 8.81 -0.95 -0.38
CA GLY A 105 9.95 -0.16 0.07
C GLY A 105 10.16 1.10 -0.77
N ILE A 106 10.20 2.27 -0.13
CA ILE A 106 10.57 3.63 -0.62
C ILE A 106 9.83 4.15 -1.89
N ASN A 107 9.24 3.32 -2.74
CA ASN A 107 8.66 3.71 -4.01
C ASN A 107 7.16 3.36 -4.09
N PRO A 108 6.27 4.34 -3.85
CA PRO A 108 4.82 4.13 -3.91
C PRO A 108 4.28 3.80 -5.32
N TYR A 109 5.14 3.77 -6.34
CA TYR A 109 4.79 3.50 -7.74
C TYR A 109 5.34 2.17 -8.27
N SER A 110 6.04 1.37 -7.45
CA SER A 110 6.50 0.03 -7.84
C SER A 110 5.70 -1.02 -7.09
N LEU A 111 4.70 -1.61 -7.76
CA LEU A 111 3.92 -2.77 -7.30
C LEU A 111 4.65 -4.10 -7.53
N MET A 112 5.96 -4.08 -7.80
CA MET A 112 6.72 -5.28 -8.20
C MET A 112 7.77 -5.74 -7.20
N ASN A 113 7.94 -5.04 -6.07
CA ASN A 113 8.95 -5.39 -5.05
C ASN A 113 8.43 -5.02 -3.64
N GLY A 114 7.41 -5.74 -3.15
CA GLY A 114 7.20 -5.89 -1.72
C GLY A 114 8.32 -6.75 -1.11
N ASP A 115 8.49 -6.73 0.21
CA ASP A 115 9.44 -7.66 0.85
C ASP A 115 8.80 -9.05 1.11
N ASP A 116 7.48 -9.16 0.90
CA ASP A 116 6.66 -10.33 1.19
C ASP A 116 6.76 -10.80 2.67
N LEU A 117 7.18 -9.92 3.58
CA LEU A 117 7.37 -10.19 5.00
C LEU A 117 6.34 -9.43 5.85
N LEU A 118 5.36 -10.16 6.38
CA LEU A 118 4.32 -9.58 7.21
C LEU A 118 4.84 -9.22 8.61
N THR A 119 4.78 -7.92 8.92
CA THR A 119 5.13 -7.33 10.19
C THR A 119 3.93 -6.58 10.78
N THR A 120 3.49 -7.01 11.96
CA THR A 120 2.31 -6.48 12.66
C THR A 120 2.69 -5.77 13.95
N ASN A 121 1.81 -4.88 14.42
CA ASN A 121 1.85 -4.42 15.79
C ASN A 121 1.54 -5.55 16.78
N SER A 122 1.95 -5.40 18.04
CA SER A 122 1.58 -6.34 19.11
C SER A 122 0.06 -6.47 19.23
N LEU A 123 -0.43 -7.69 19.09
CA LEU A 123 -1.83 -8.06 19.15
C LEU A 123 -2.20 -8.58 20.55
N LYS A 124 -3.44 -8.29 20.98
CA LYS A 124 -3.94 -8.74 22.29
C LYS A 124 -4.09 -10.26 22.37
N ASN A 125 -4.52 -10.86 21.27
CA ASN A 125 -4.76 -12.30 21.12
C ASN A 125 -3.78 -12.88 20.09
N GLY A 126 -3.58 -14.20 20.11
CA GLY A 126 -2.78 -14.88 19.09
C GLY A 126 -3.45 -14.83 17.71
N VAL A 127 -2.62 -14.78 16.66
CA VAL A 127 -3.04 -14.82 15.26
C VAL A 127 -3.59 -16.20 14.92
N SER A 128 -4.88 -16.30 14.59
CA SER A 128 -5.49 -17.58 14.20
C SER A 128 -5.19 -17.95 12.74
N HIS A 129 -5.21 -16.97 11.84
CA HIS A 129 -4.80 -17.14 10.45
C HIS A 129 -4.48 -15.80 9.82
N VAL A 130 -3.79 -15.89 8.69
CA VAL A 130 -3.54 -14.79 7.79
C VAL A 130 -4.06 -15.17 6.41
N SER A 131 -4.83 -14.27 5.80
CA SER A 131 -5.30 -14.40 4.44
C SER A 131 -4.61 -13.38 3.57
N PHE A 132 -3.96 -13.85 2.52
CA PHE A 132 -3.16 -13.06 1.62
C PHE A 132 -3.85 -12.88 0.27
N PHE A 133 -3.69 -11.69 -0.27
CA PHE A 133 -4.27 -11.25 -1.53
C PHE A 133 -3.15 -10.73 -2.41
N SER A 134 -3.06 -11.28 -3.61
CA SER A 134 -2.17 -10.79 -4.66
C SER A 134 -3.02 -10.35 -5.84
N GLY A 135 -2.69 -9.22 -6.45
CA GLY A 135 -3.31 -8.85 -7.71
C GLY A 135 -2.82 -7.52 -8.26
N THR A 136 -2.86 -7.41 -9.59
CA THR A 136 -2.56 -6.16 -10.26
C THR A 136 -3.77 -5.23 -10.15
N SER A 137 -3.69 -4.20 -9.30
CA SER A 137 -4.56 -3.04 -9.49
C SER A 137 -4.30 -2.51 -10.91
N PRO A 138 -5.32 -2.31 -11.77
CA PRO A 138 -5.11 -1.44 -12.91
C PRO A 138 -4.72 -0.10 -12.30
N ALA A 139 -3.46 0.31 -12.49
CA ALA A 139 -2.97 1.59 -12.01
C ALA A 139 -4.01 2.63 -12.42
N ALA A 140 -4.75 3.17 -11.45
CA ALA A 140 -5.65 4.26 -11.73
C ALA A 140 -4.75 5.35 -12.27
N VAL A 141 -4.78 5.56 -13.59
CA VAL A 141 -4.04 6.61 -14.27
C VAL A 141 -4.73 7.89 -13.83
N VAL A 142 -4.37 8.38 -12.65
CA VAL A 142 -4.75 9.70 -12.19
C VAL A 142 -4.11 10.64 -13.19
N PRO A 143 -4.89 11.37 -14.01
CA PRO A 143 -4.32 12.27 -14.99
C PRO A 143 -3.43 13.26 -14.25
N GLU A 144 -2.18 13.36 -14.69
CA GLU A 144 -1.24 14.28 -14.06
C GLU A 144 -1.83 15.71 -14.08
N PRO A 145 -1.57 16.54 -13.07
CA PRO A 145 -2.07 17.92 -13.03
C PRO A 145 -1.80 18.70 -14.32
N GLY A 146 -0.69 18.39 -14.99
CA GLY A 146 -0.33 18.94 -16.30
C GLY A 146 -1.30 18.57 -17.42
N THR A 147 -1.87 17.37 -17.42
CA THR A 147 -2.83 16.91 -18.43
C THR A 147 -4.17 17.63 -18.30
N LEU A 148 -4.63 17.90 -17.06
CA LEU A 148 -5.84 18.69 -16.81
C LEU A 148 -5.65 20.15 -17.22
N LEU A 149 -4.49 20.73 -16.94
CA LEU A 149 -4.13 22.07 -17.40
C LEU A 149 -4.06 22.14 -18.94
N LEU A 150 -3.43 21.17 -19.59
CA LEU A 150 -3.33 21.09 -21.05
C LEU A 150 -4.71 20.95 -21.70
N LEU A 151 -5.58 20.10 -21.14
CA LEU A 151 -6.97 19.96 -21.58
C LEU A 151 -7.75 21.28 -21.44
N GLY A 152 -7.60 21.97 -20.30
CA GLY A 152 -8.22 23.27 -20.04
C GLY A 152 -7.75 24.35 -21.02
N PHE A 153 -6.44 24.48 -21.23
CA PHE A 153 -5.88 25.45 -22.18
C PHE A 153 -6.20 25.10 -23.64
N GLY A 154 -6.25 23.80 -23.98
CA GLY A 154 -6.63 23.33 -25.32
C GLY A 154 -8.05 23.73 -25.71
N LEU A 155 -9.01 23.60 -24.79
CA LEU A 155 -10.41 23.98 -25.01
C LEU A 155 -10.59 25.51 -25.13
N ILE A 156 -9.88 26.29 -24.32
CA ILE A 156 -9.89 27.76 -24.41
C ILE A 156 -9.25 28.23 -25.73
N GLY A 157 -8.15 27.61 -26.15
CA GLY A 157 -7.52 27.88 -27.44
C GLY A 157 -8.45 27.56 -28.63
N PHE A 158 -9.16 26.43 -28.57
CA PHE A 158 -10.09 26.02 -29.63
C PHE A 158 -11.30 26.96 -29.77
N THR A 159 -11.91 27.34 -28.65
CA THR A 159 -13.04 28.30 -28.64
C THR A 159 -12.61 29.70 -29.08
N GLY A 160 -11.43 30.15 -28.68
CA GLY A 160 -10.84 31.43 -29.10
C GLY A 160 -10.51 31.48 -30.61
N LEU A 161 -10.03 30.38 -31.19
CA LEU A 161 -9.73 30.28 -32.62
C LEU A 161 -10.99 30.13 -33.49
N ALA A 162 -11.99 29.36 -33.02
CA ALA A 162 -13.26 29.19 -33.72
C ALA A 162 -14.10 30.49 -33.75
N GLY A 163 -14.07 31.28 -32.67
CA GLY A 163 -14.81 32.54 -32.58
C GLY A 163 -14.30 33.66 -33.50
N ARG A 164 -13.02 33.62 -33.90
CA ARG A 164 -12.42 34.64 -34.78
C ARG A 164 -12.77 34.50 -36.26
N LYS A 165 -13.27 33.34 -36.70
CA LYS A 165 -13.67 33.14 -38.11
C LYS A 165 -15.06 33.69 -38.46
N LYS A 166 -15.87 34.15 -37.50
CA LYS A 166 -17.25 34.64 -37.76
C LYS A 166 -17.39 36.16 -37.95
N LYS A 167 -16.31 36.95 -37.94
CA LYS A 167 -16.37 38.42 -38.10
C LYS A 167 -15.49 38.97 -39.23
N ARG A 168 -15.44 38.31 -40.39
CA ARG A 168 -15.02 38.96 -41.64
C ARG A 168 -15.94 38.56 -42.78
N GLY A 169 -16.83 39.48 -43.14
CA GLY A 169 -17.50 39.50 -44.44
C GLY A 169 -19.00 39.24 -44.41
N PHE A 170 -19.79 40.29 -44.22
CA PHE A 170 -20.87 40.61 -45.17
C PHE A 170 -21.23 42.08 -45.01
N ASP A 171 -20.58 42.90 -45.83
CA ASP A 171 -20.97 44.28 -46.12
C ASP A 171 -20.79 44.44 -47.63
N ILE A 172 -21.91 44.51 -48.37
CA ILE A 172 -22.03 45.09 -49.71
C ILE A 172 -23.51 45.22 -50.08
N GLY A 173 -23.91 46.43 -50.45
CA GLY A 173 -25.00 46.70 -51.40
C GLY A 173 -26.27 47.27 -50.81
#